data_AF-A0A852B092-F1
#
_entry.id   AF-A0A852B092-F1
#
_cell.length_a   1.000
_cell.length_b   1.000
_cell.length_c   1.000
_cell.angle_alpha   90.00
_cell.angle_beta   90.00
_cell.angle_gamma   90.00
#
_symmetry.space_group_name_H-M   'P 1'
#
loop_
_entity.id
_entity.type
_entity.pdbx_description
1 polymer ?
#
loop_
_entity_poly.entity_id
_entity_poly.type
_entity_poly.pdbx_seq_one_letter_code
_entity_poly.pdbx_strand_id
1 'polypeptide(L)'
;SFIESSQKFYHAGLEEMDFLHAWEDSRKQINGWVEERTEGKIQNLLAEGILNSLTRLVLVNAIYFKGNWEKQFNKQSTSEWPFQINK
;
A
#
# COMPACT_ATOMS: atom_id res chain seq x y z
N SER A 1 -0.88 -8.39 -25.29
CA SER A 1 -0.94 -6.93 -25.09
C SER A 1 -0.20 -6.53 -23.80
N PHE A 2 -0.04 -5.23 -23.51
CA PHE A 2 0.54 -4.76 -22.23
C PHE A 2 -0.28 -5.27 -21.03
N ILE A 3 -1.61 -5.17 -21.10
CA ILE A 3 -2.53 -5.58 -20.03
C ILE A 3 -2.39 -7.09 -19.74
N GLU A 4 -2.38 -7.94 -20.77
CA GLU A 4 -2.22 -9.39 -20.60
C GLU A 4 -0.88 -9.74 -19.93
N SER A 5 0.18 -9.00 -20.26
CA SER A 5 1.51 -9.22 -19.68
C SER A 5 1.56 -8.78 -18.22
N SER A 6 0.96 -7.63 -17.90
CA SER A 6 0.79 -7.14 -16.52
C SER A 6 0.05 -8.17 -15.65
N GLN A 7 -1.07 -8.68 -16.15
CA GLN A 7 -1.85 -9.70 -15.46
C GLN A 7 -1.08 -11.01 -15.30
N LYS A 8 -0.37 -11.46 -16.35
CA LYS A 8 0.37 -12.73 -16.33
C LYS A 8 1.57 -12.73 -15.39
N PHE A 9 2.34 -11.65 -15.35
CA PHE A 9 3.61 -11.62 -14.62
C PHE A 9 3.52 -10.96 -13.24
N TYR A 10 2.57 -10.06 -13.03
CA TYR A 10 2.45 -9.29 -11.80
C TYR A 10 1.11 -9.50 -11.09
N HIS A 11 0.19 -10.27 -11.68
CA HIS A 11 -1.20 -10.39 -11.22
C HIS A 11 -1.88 -9.01 -11.06
N ALA A 12 -1.40 -8.04 -11.84
CA ALA A 12 -1.82 -6.65 -11.75
C ALA A 12 -2.85 -6.38 -12.86
N GLY A 13 -4.08 -6.10 -12.43
CA GLY A 13 -5.16 -5.62 -13.27
C GLY A 13 -4.98 -4.16 -13.68
N LEU A 14 -5.83 -3.71 -14.60
CA LEU A 14 -5.94 -2.31 -15.00
C LEU A 14 -7.32 -1.80 -14.56
N GLU A 15 -7.34 -0.63 -13.95
CA GLU A 15 -8.57 0.08 -13.60
C GLU A 15 -8.51 1.48 -14.20
N GLU A 16 -9.56 1.86 -14.92
CA GLU A 16 -9.70 3.20 -15.50
C GLU A 16 -10.24 4.17 -14.45
N MET A 17 -9.64 5.35 -14.36
CA MET A 17 -10.01 6.39 -13.40
C MET A 17 -10.02 7.77 -14.06
N ASP A 18 -10.93 8.64 -13.63
CA ASP A 18 -11.01 10.02 -14.14
C ASP A 18 -10.11 10.95 -13.34
N PHE A 19 -8.82 10.97 -13.69
CA PHE A 19 -7.90 11.95 -13.12
C PHE A 19 -8.15 13.37 -13.66
N LEU A 20 -8.76 13.55 -14.83
CA LEU A 20 -8.89 14.87 -15.44
C LEU A 20 -9.91 15.74 -14.68
N HIS A 21 -11.05 15.16 -14.31
CA HIS A 21 -12.14 15.88 -13.63
C HIS A 21 -12.35 15.44 -12.19
N ALA A 22 -11.91 14.24 -11.79
CA ALA A 22 -12.21 13.64 -10.49
C ALA A 22 -10.97 12.99 -9.81
N TRP A 23 -9.80 13.66 -9.88
CA TRP A 23 -8.57 13.09 -9.32
C TRP A 23 -8.63 12.84 -7.82
N GLU A 24 -9.38 13.65 -7.05
CA GLU A 24 -9.54 13.42 -5.61
C GLU A 24 -10.38 12.18 -5.30
N ASP A 25 -11.42 11.89 -6.10
CA ASP A 25 -12.21 10.67 -5.91
C ASP A 25 -11.42 9.45 -6.37
N SER A 26 -10.67 9.57 -7.47
CA SER A 26 -9.71 8.55 -7.91
C SER A 26 -8.64 8.26 -6.84
N ARG A 27 -8.13 9.30 -6.16
CA ARG A 27 -7.18 9.17 -5.04
C ARG A 27 -7.80 8.38 -3.89
N LYS A 28 -9.03 8.70 -3.50
CA LYS A 28 -9.75 7.99 -2.42
C LYS A 28 -10.01 6.53 -2.79
N GLN A 29 -10.36 6.25 -4.03
CA GLN A 29 -10.57 4.89 -4.53
C GLN A 29 -9.28 4.06 -4.47
N ILE A 30 -8.14 4.62 -4.91
CA ILE A 30 -6.83 3.98 -4.79
C ILE A 30 -6.49 3.69 -3.33
N ASN A 31 -6.66 4.68 -2.44
CA ASN A 31 -6.37 4.51 -1.01
C ASN A 31 -7.28 3.45 -0.37
N GLY A 32 -8.57 3.44 -0.70
CA GLY A 32 -9.51 2.44 -0.20
C GLY A 32 -9.17 1.03 -0.68
N TRP A 33 -8.77 0.88 -1.95
CA TRP A 33 -8.29 -0.40 -2.47
C TRP A 33 -7.02 -0.87 -1.75
N VAL A 34 -6.04 0.01 -1.51
CA VAL A 34 -4.82 -0.33 -0.76
C VAL A 34 -5.15 -0.72 0.67
N GLU A 35 -6.05 0.02 1.31
CA GLU A 35 -6.49 -0.26 2.67
C GLU A 35 -7.15 -1.63 2.77
N GLU A 36 -8.06 -1.97 1.86
CA GLU A 36 -8.70 -3.29 1.79
C GLU A 36 -7.67 -4.41 1.59
N ARG A 37 -6.74 -4.23 0.64
CA ARG A 37 -5.70 -5.22 0.32
C ARG A 37 -4.67 -5.42 1.42
N THR A 38 -4.56 -4.46 2.33
CA THR A 38 -3.62 -4.51 3.46
C THR A 38 -4.32 -4.70 4.79
N GLU A 39 -5.59 -5.12 4.81
CA GLU A 39 -6.37 -5.33 6.04
C GLU A 39 -6.36 -4.11 6.98
N GLY A 40 -6.46 -2.91 6.41
CA GLY A 40 -6.46 -1.65 7.16
C GLY A 40 -5.09 -1.21 7.66
N LYS A 41 -3.99 -1.88 7.27
CA LYS A 41 -2.65 -1.59 7.79
C LYS A 41 -1.94 -0.46 7.07
N ILE A 42 -2.27 -0.25 5.80
CA ILE A 42 -1.78 0.88 5.01
C ILE A 42 -2.98 1.72 4.63
N GLN A 43 -3.11 2.88 5.27
CA GLN A 43 -4.16 3.86 5.03
C GLN A 43 -3.55 5.11 4.42
N ASN A 44 -4.32 5.81 3.57
CA ASN A 44 -3.91 7.08 2.97
C ASN A 44 -2.54 7.04 2.28
N LEU A 45 -2.26 5.97 1.52
CA LEU A 45 -1.01 5.80 0.77
C LEU A 45 -0.68 7.03 -0.08
N LEU A 46 -1.69 7.55 -0.79
CA LEU A 46 -1.64 8.79 -1.54
C LEU A 46 -2.23 9.93 -0.69
N ALA A 47 -1.36 10.82 -0.21
CA ALA A 47 -1.75 12.03 0.48
C ALA A 47 -2.53 12.99 -0.44
N GLU A 48 -3.30 13.90 0.16
CA GLU A 48 -3.98 14.97 -0.57
C GLU A 48 -3.01 15.80 -1.40
N GLY A 49 -3.44 16.22 -2.59
CA GLY A 49 -2.63 17.01 -3.52
C GLY A 49 -1.55 16.23 -4.30
N ILE A 50 -1.36 14.93 -4.04
CA ILE A 50 -0.44 14.08 -4.84
C ILE A 50 -0.96 13.87 -6.27
N LEU A 51 -2.27 13.68 -6.42
CA LEU A 51 -2.91 13.54 -7.74
C LEU A 51 -3.50 14.87 -8.19
N ASN A 52 -3.55 15.08 -9.50
CA ASN A 52 -4.15 16.25 -10.12
C ASN A 52 -4.64 15.94 -11.54
N SER A 53 -5.22 16.95 -12.20
CA SER A 53 -5.74 16.85 -13.58
C SER A 53 -4.70 16.52 -14.65
N LEU A 54 -3.40 16.58 -14.35
CA LEU A 54 -2.30 16.19 -15.23
C LEU A 54 -1.86 14.73 -15.00
N THR A 55 -2.32 14.05 -13.96
CA THR A 55 -2.06 12.63 -13.75
C THR A 55 -2.62 11.81 -14.91
N ARG A 56 -1.84 10.85 -15.43
CA ARG A 56 -2.23 9.98 -16.54
C ARG A 56 -2.18 8.49 -16.20
N LEU A 57 -1.30 8.12 -15.28
CA LEU A 57 -1.10 6.74 -14.85
C LEU A 57 -0.59 6.74 -13.41
N VAL A 58 -1.12 5.83 -12.60
CA VAL A 58 -0.62 5.53 -11.26
C VAL A 58 -0.32 4.03 -11.20
N LEU A 59 0.89 3.66 -10.79
CA LEU A 59 1.27 2.29 -10.50
C LEU A 59 1.35 2.12 -8.99
N VAL A 60 0.57 1.20 -8.44
CA VAL A 60 0.44 1.00 -6.99
C VAL A 60 0.87 -0.41 -6.62
N ASN A 61 1.73 -0.52 -5.61
CA ASN A 61 2.08 -1.78 -4.97
C ASN A 61 2.12 -1.55 -3.46
N ALA A 62 1.44 -2.41 -2.69
CA ALA A 62 1.37 -2.33 -1.24
C ALA A 62 1.51 -3.73 -0.65
N ILE A 63 2.43 -3.89 0.30
CA ILE A 63 2.73 -5.17 0.94
C ILE A 63 2.74 -4.97 2.45
N TYR A 64 1.91 -5.74 3.16
CA TYR A 64 1.94 -5.85 4.61
C TYR A 64 2.32 -7.27 5.01
N PHE A 65 3.25 -7.41 5.95
CA PHE A 65 3.70 -8.70 6.45
C PHE A 65 3.60 -8.76 7.98
N LYS A 66 2.89 -9.76 8.48
CA LYS A 66 2.84 -10.12 9.89
C LYS A 66 3.20 -11.59 10.06
N GLY A 67 4.46 -11.84 10.39
CA GLY A 67 4.97 -13.18 10.62
C GLY A 67 4.71 -13.67 12.04
N ASN A 68 4.43 -14.97 12.18
CA ASN A 68 4.58 -15.68 13.45
C ASN A 68 5.99 -16.27 13.51
N TRP A 69 6.67 -16.09 14.65
CA TRP A 69 7.94 -16.77 14.89
C TRP A 69 7.72 -18.28 14.99
N GLU A 70 8.61 -19.08 14.37
CA GLU A 70 8.65 -20.54 14.56
C GLU A 70 8.85 -20.89 16.03
N LYS A 71 9.75 -20.18 16.71
CA LYS A 71 9.95 -20.23 18.16
C LYS A 71 9.54 -18.88 18.75
N GLN A 72 8.36 -18.84 19.37
CA GLN A 72 7.83 -17.61 19.97
C GLN A 72 8.58 -17.23 21.24
N PHE A 73 8.71 -15.92 21.46
CA PHE A 73 9.26 -15.39 22.71
C PHE A 73 8.25 -15.53 23.84
N ASN A 74 8.73 -15.83 25.05
CA ASN A 74 7.89 -15.72 26.25
C ASN A 74 7.60 -14.25 26.52
N LYS A 75 6.32 -13.86 26.43
CA LYS A 75 5.87 -12.47 26.68
C LYS A 75 6.28 -11.94 28.06
N GLN A 76 6.37 -12.81 29.06
CA GLN A 76 6.77 -12.43 30.43
C GLN A 76 8.24 -12.04 30.54
N SER A 77 9.06 -12.43 29.55
CA SER A 77 10.48 -12.08 29.48
C SER A 77 10.73 -10.79 28.70
N THR A 78 9.69 -10.14 28.16
CA THR A 78 9.81 -8.86 27.46
C THR A 78 9.70 -7.71 28.46
N SER A 79 10.73 -6.86 28.50
CA SER A 79 10.77 -5.65 29.32
C SER A 79 11.35 -4.48 28.53
N GLU A 80 11.09 -3.26 28.98
CA GLU A 80 11.75 -2.07 28.43
C GLU A 80 13.26 -2.14 28.67
N TRP A 81 14.04 -1.71 27.67
CA TRP A 81 15.49 -1.60 27.78
C TRP A 81 15.98 -0.47 26.85
N PRO A 82 17.07 0.25 27.20
CA PRO A 82 17.64 1.25 26.32
C PRO A 82 18.05 0.66 24.96
N PHE A 83 17.55 1.25 23.88
CA PHE A 83 18.00 0.94 22.51
C PHE A 83 19.12 1.92 22.11
N GLN A 84 20.28 1.39 21.78
CA GLN A 84 21.41 2.21 21.34
C GLN A 84 21.26 2.55 19.85
N ILE A 85 20.95 3.81 19.54
CA ILE A 85 20.71 4.30 18.17
C ILE A 85 22.03 4.52 17.40
N ASN A 86 23.13 4.80 18.10
CA ASN A 86 24.45 5.08 17.52
C ASN A 86 25.58 4.64 18.46
N LYS A 87 26.79 4.47 17.89
CA LYS A 87 28.01 4.16 18.66
C LYS A 87 28.43 5.32 19.54
#